data_AF-A0A4R0RF77-F1
#
_entry.id   AF-A0A4R0RF77-F1
#
_cell.length_a   1.000
_cell.length_b   1.000
_cell.length_c   1.000
_cell.angle_alpha   90.00
_cell.angle_beta   90.00
_cell.angle_gamma   90.00
#
_symmetry.space_group_name_H-M   'P 1'
#
loop_
_entity.id
_entity.type
_entity.pdbx_description
1 polymer ?
#
loop_
_entity_poly.entity_id
_entity_poly.type
_entity_poly.pdbx_seq_one_letter_code
_entity_poly.pdbx_strand_id
1 'polypeptide(L)'
;MYAPAELKANTVKAINAFTALQTNAAKIASILTTTAPVINGEQQIVNEWRNSFVAAQADFQTLLNQTGAFTSSMQSILNATYETARVQPLWDNVNLIANSIFTYSAKLAAFSTDINNLITQYDAAIASSGVTNDPVQLLLHAFPAQIFNLANALAFLQDYKTALAEDVSACLLWAGSDLGAKGLGIPPALKEFQFTGHSDYTINTGILQQFTTLQLS
;
A
#
# COMPACT_ATOMS: atom_id res chain seq x y z
N MET A 1 -17.67 3.72 1.37
CA MET A 1 -16.76 4.60 2.13
C MET A 1 -15.89 3.84 3.12
N TYR A 2 -14.57 4.00 2.99
CA TYR A 2 -13.58 3.36 3.87
C TYR A 2 -13.23 4.29 5.04
N ALA A 3 -13.43 3.81 6.27
CA ALA A 3 -13.32 4.65 7.47
C ALA A 3 -11.87 5.09 7.76
N PRO A 4 -11.61 6.37 8.11
CA PRO A 4 -10.26 6.87 8.38
C PRO A 4 -9.55 6.18 9.54
N ALA A 5 -10.30 5.79 10.57
CA ALA A 5 -9.75 5.06 11.71
C ALA A 5 -9.18 3.69 11.28
N GLU A 6 -9.89 3.01 10.37
CA GLU A 6 -9.45 1.73 9.82
C GLU A 6 -8.22 1.90 8.92
N LEU A 7 -8.20 2.96 8.08
CA LEU A 7 -7.08 3.23 7.18
C LEU A 7 -5.82 3.52 7.99
N LYS A 8 -5.94 4.36 9.02
CA LYS A 8 -4.86 4.68 9.94
C LYS A 8 -4.34 3.42 10.63
N ALA A 9 -5.23 2.59 11.19
CA ALA A 9 -4.83 1.37 11.89
C ALA A 9 -4.07 0.41 10.96
N ASN A 10 -4.55 0.20 9.73
CA ASN A 10 -3.88 -0.69 8.78
C ASN A 10 -2.58 -0.11 8.22
N THR A 11 -2.51 1.21 8.02
CA THR A 11 -1.26 1.90 7.66
C THR A 11 -0.19 1.71 8.74
N VAL A 12 -0.55 1.85 10.02
CA VAL A 12 0.37 1.60 11.15
C VAL A 12 0.84 0.15 11.18
N LYS A 13 -0.04 -0.83 10.91
CA LYS A 13 0.36 -2.25 10.80
C LYS A 13 1.39 -2.46 9.68
N ALA A 14 1.18 -1.86 8.51
CA ALA A 14 2.11 -1.94 7.39
C ALA A 14 3.47 -1.33 7.73
N ILE A 15 3.49 -0.15 8.37
CA ILE A 15 4.73 0.49 8.84
C ILE A 15 5.48 -0.44 9.79
N ASN A 16 4.80 -0.97 10.82
CA ASN A 16 5.42 -1.86 11.80
C ASN A 16 5.99 -3.13 11.14
N ALA A 17 5.28 -3.70 10.15
CA ALA A 17 5.76 -4.87 9.42
C ALA A 17 7.01 -4.55 8.57
N PHE A 18 7.06 -3.40 7.90
CA PHE A 18 8.26 -2.95 7.20
C PHE A 18 9.44 -2.68 8.16
N THR A 19 9.20 -2.05 9.31
CA THR A 19 10.23 -1.84 10.33
C THR A 19 10.79 -3.15 10.87
N ALA A 20 9.96 -4.18 11.01
CA ALA A 20 10.43 -5.52 11.41
C ALA A 20 11.37 -6.14 10.36
N LEU A 21 11.02 -6.06 9.06
CA LEU A 21 11.87 -6.52 7.96
C LEU A 21 13.21 -5.77 7.92
N GLN A 22 13.15 -4.44 7.99
CA GLN A 22 14.33 -3.57 8.01
C GLN A 22 15.24 -3.92 9.20
N THR A 23 14.67 -4.06 10.40
CA THR A 23 15.42 -4.42 11.61
C THR A 23 16.12 -5.78 11.44
N ASN A 24 15.44 -6.75 10.85
CA ASN A 24 16.00 -8.07 10.60
C ASN A 24 17.15 -8.01 9.58
N ALA A 25 16.95 -7.29 8.46
CA ALA A 25 17.97 -7.06 7.44
C ALA A 25 19.21 -6.33 8.00
N ALA A 26 19.01 -5.32 8.85
CA ALA A 26 20.10 -4.59 9.50
C ALA A 26 20.91 -5.48 10.47
N LYS A 27 20.24 -6.37 11.22
CA LYS A 27 20.93 -7.34 12.08
C LYS A 27 21.79 -8.29 11.27
N ILE A 28 21.27 -8.84 10.17
CA ILE A 28 22.05 -9.69 9.27
C ILE A 28 23.26 -8.93 8.73
N ALA A 29 23.05 -7.73 8.17
CA ALA A 29 24.14 -6.90 7.65
C ALA A 29 25.23 -6.62 8.70
N SER A 30 24.85 -6.41 9.97
CA SER A 30 25.81 -6.19 11.05
C SER A 30 26.65 -7.44 11.36
N ILE A 31 26.04 -8.64 11.35
CA ILE A 31 26.73 -9.89 11.70
C ILE A 31 27.71 -10.32 10.60
N LEU A 32 27.33 -10.13 9.33
CA LEU A 32 28.14 -10.50 8.17
C LEU A 32 29.46 -9.73 8.06
N THR A 33 29.59 -8.59 8.76
CA THR A 33 30.87 -7.87 8.85
C THR A 33 31.84 -8.48 9.86
N THR A 34 31.43 -9.48 10.64
CA THR A 34 32.17 -9.94 11.83
C THR A 34 32.43 -11.45 11.90
N THR A 35 31.58 -12.33 11.36
CA THR A 35 31.72 -13.80 11.50
C THR A 35 30.94 -14.59 10.45
N ALA A 36 31.57 -15.65 9.90
CA ALA A 36 30.98 -16.80 9.17
C ALA A 36 30.67 -16.62 7.64
N PRO A 37 30.47 -17.73 6.88
CA PRO A 37 30.87 -17.87 5.47
C PRO A 37 30.10 -16.94 4.54
N VAL A 38 30.83 -16.19 3.71
CA VAL A 38 30.26 -15.31 2.69
C VAL A 38 29.56 -16.14 1.63
N ILE A 39 28.23 -16.08 1.59
CA ILE A 39 27.44 -16.63 0.47
C ILE A 39 27.04 -15.47 -0.43
N ASN A 40 27.17 -15.64 -1.75
CA ASN A 40 26.64 -14.67 -2.71
C ASN A 40 25.11 -14.55 -2.51
N GLY A 41 24.62 -13.40 -2.03
CA GLY A 41 23.18 -13.14 -1.88
C GLY A 41 22.77 -12.29 -0.69
N GLU A 42 23.66 -12.06 0.29
CA GLU A 42 23.32 -11.33 1.51
C GLU A 42 23.03 -9.83 1.29
N GLN A 43 23.78 -9.18 0.39
CA GLN A 43 23.45 -7.83 -0.11
C GLN A 43 22.13 -7.81 -0.89
N GLN A 44 21.72 -8.94 -1.47
CA GLN A 44 20.50 -9.06 -2.24
C GLN A 44 19.27 -8.92 -1.32
N ILE A 45 19.31 -9.48 -0.10
CA ILE A 45 18.24 -9.29 0.90
C ILE A 45 18.03 -7.82 1.24
N VAL A 46 19.13 -7.09 1.48
CA VAL A 46 19.10 -5.66 1.85
C VAL A 46 18.42 -4.84 0.74
N ASN A 47 18.53 -5.27 -0.51
CA ASN A 47 17.91 -4.62 -1.65
C ASN A 47 16.45 -5.08 -1.86
N GLU A 48 16.12 -6.36 -1.65
CA GLU A 48 14.77 -6.87 -1.95
C GLU A 48 13.69 -6.39 -0.98
N TRP A 49 13.99 -6.25 0.32
CA TRP A 49 13.00 -5.64 1.24
C TRP A 49 12.74 -4.16 0.86
N ARG A 50 13.78 -3.45 0.42
CA ARG A 50 13.67 -2.05 -0.06
C ARG A 50 12.87 -1.98 -1.35
N ASN A 51 13.07 -2.90 -2.30
CA ASN A 51 12.27 -2.99 -3.52
C ASN A 51 10.78 -3.14 -3.21
N SER A 52 10.46 -4.00 -2.24
CA SER A 52 9.09 -4.22 -1.76
C SER A 52 8.52 -2.97 -1.08
N PHE A 53 9.33 -2.26 -0.29
CA PHE A 53 8.95 -1.00 0.35
C PHE A 53 8.65 0.10 -0.68
N VAL A 54 9.54 0.30 -1.65
CA VAL A 54 9.36 1.30 -2.72
C VAL A 54 8.11 1.02 -3.55
N ALA A 55 7.84 -0.26 -3.86
CA ALA A 55 6.62 -0.63 -4.57
C ALA A 55 5.36 -0.34 -3.75
N ALA A 56 5.34 -0.70 -2.46
CA ALA A 56 4.23 -0.34 -1.58
C ALA A 56 4.07 1.19 -1.49
N GLN A 57 5.16 1.95 -1.34
CA GLN A 57 5.11 3.41 -1.30
C GLN A 57 4.51 4.01 -2.58
N ALA A 58 4.86 3.48 -3.75
CA ALA A 58 4.26 3.88 -5.03
C ALA A 58 2.75 3.56 -5.09
N ASP A 59 2.33 2.44 -4.52
CA ASP A 59 0.91 2.04 -4.47
C ASP A 59 0.12 2.92 -3.50
N PHE A 60 0.70 3.30 -2.34
CA PHE A 60 0.14 4.34 -1.46
C PHE A 60 0.04 5.70 -2.16
N GLN A 61 1.06 6.09 -2.93
CA GLN A 61 1.04 7.33 -3.70
C GLN A 61 -0.03 7.32 -4.79
N THR A 62 -0.26 6.16 -5.41
CA THR A 62 -1.35 5.96 -6.37
C THR A 62 -2.70 6.19 -5.72
N LEU A 63 -2.95 5.59 -4.54
CA LEU A 63 -4.17 5.83 -3.77
C LEU A 63 -4.32 7.27 -3.31
N LEU A 64 -3.22 7.92 -2.93
CA LEU A 64 -3.21 9.33 -2.53
C LEU A 64 -3.70 10.21 -3.68
N ASN A 65 -3.15 10.00 -4.88
CA ASN A 65 -3.54 10.74 -6.08
C ASN A 65 -5.01 10.53 -6.44
N GLN A 66 -5.49 9.29 -6.38
CA GLN A 66 -6.89 8.94 -6.67
C GLN A 66 -7.87 9.54 -5.64
N THR A 67 -7.51 9.46 -4.37
CA THR A 67 -8.30 10.03 -3.26
C THR A 67 -8.36 11.55 -3.34
N GLY A 68 -7.23 12.20 -3.64
CA GLY A 68 -7.16 13.64 -3.85
C GLY A 68 -8.01 14.07 -5.04
N ALA A 69 -7.90 13.37 -6.18
CA ALA A 69 -8.72 13.62 -7.36
C ALA A 69 -10.22 13.46 -7.07
N PHE A 70 -10.60 12.50 -6.20
CA PHE A 70 -12.01 12.32 -5.83
C PHE A 70 -12.52 13.49 -4.99
N THR A 71 -11.73 13.91 -4.00
CA THR A 71 -12.05 15.07 -3.17
C THR A 71 -12.22 16.34 -4.02
N SER A 72 -11.33 16.57 -4.97
CA SER A 72 -11.46 17.69 -5.93
C SER A 72 -12.70 17.55 -6.81
N SER A 73 -13.00 16.33 -7.28
CA SER A 73 -14.19 16.08 -8.10
C SER A 73 -15.47 16.38 -7.34
N MET A 74 -15.58 16.01 -6.06
CA MET A 74 -16.76 16.32 -5.24
C MET A 74 -17.04 17.82 -5.16
N GLN A 75 -16.01 18.66 -5.02
CA GLN A 75 -16.16 20.11 -5.09
C GLN A 75 -16.65 20.56 -6.47
N SER A 76 -16.06 20.06 -7.55
CA SER A 76 -16.44 20.44 -8.92
C SER A 76 -17.89 20.10 -9.24
N ILE A 77 -18.35 18.89 -8.90
CA ILE A 77 -19.70 18.44 -9.25
C ILE A 77 -20.81 19.16 -8.47
N LEU A 78 -20.55 19.57 -7.22
CA LEU A 78 -21.51 20.33 -6.42
C LEU A 78 -21.75 21.75 -6.96
N ASN A 79 -20.76 22.32 -7.63
CA ASN A 79 -20.83 23.68 -8.19
C ASN A 79 -21.16 23.72 -9.68
N ALA A 80 -21.21 22.57 -10.34
CA ALA A 80 -21.40 22.48 -11.77
C ALA A 80 -22.86 22.76 -12.19
N THR A 81 -23.02 23.67 -13.15
CA THR A 81 -24.33 24.11 -13.66
C THR A 81 -24.85 23.30 -14.84
N TYR A 82 -24.02 22.44 -15.44
CA TYR A 82 -24.37 21.58 -16.56
C TYR A 82 -23.76 20.18 -16.40
N GLU A 83 -24.30 19.22 -17.13
CA GLU A 83 -24.03 17.78 -16.94
C GLU A 83 -22.58 17.40 -17.17
N THR A 84 -21.97 17.84 -18.28
CA THR A 84 -20.58 17.50 -18.59
C THR A 84 -19.61 17.94 -17.48
N ALA A 85 -19.84 19.10 -16.85
CA ALA A 85 -19.03 19.56 -15.71
C ALA A 85 -19.26 18.74 -14.42
N ARG A 86 -20.39 18.03 -14.29
CA ARG A 86 -20.61 17.08 -13.20
C ARG A 86 -19.99 15.71 -13.51
N VAL A 87 -20.12 15.23 -14.73
CA VAL A 87 -19.77 13.85 -15.09
C VAL A 87 -18.26 13.70 -15.34
N GLN A 88 -17.64 14.65 -16.06
CA GLN A 88 -16.27 14.51 -16.54
C GLN A 88 -15.23 14.30 -15.42
N PRO A 89 -15.22 15.08 -14.32
CA PRO A 89 -14.22 14.90 -13.25
C PRO A 89 -14.28 13.50 -12.61
N LEU A 90 -15.49 12.96 -12.47
CA LEU A 90 -15.71 11.62 -11.93
C LEU A 90 -15.30 10.54 -12.93
N TRP A 91 -15.60 10.74 -14.22
CA TRP A 91 -15.16 9.84 -15.29
C TRP A 91 -13.63 9.74 -15.37
N ASP A 92 -12.93 10.87 -15.29
CA ASP A 92 -11.47 10.91 -15.25
C ASP A 92 -10.93 10.12 -14.05
N ASN A 93 -11.60 10.20 -12.90
CA ASN A 93 -11.22 9.44 -11.72
C ASN A 93 -11.48 7.94 -11.86
N VAL A 94 -12.63 7.53 -12.42
CA VAL A 94 -12.89 6.13 -12.76
C VAL A 94 -11.77 5.58 -13.64
N ASN A 95 -11.35 6.33 -14.68
CA ASN A 95 -10.25 5.92 -15.54
C ASN A 95 -8.92 5.84 -14.78
N LEU A 96 -8.64 6.78 -13.88
CA LEU A 96 -7.44 6.76 -13.04
C LEU A 96 -7.41 5.53 -12.12
N ILE A 97 -8.56 5.13 -11.57
CA ILE A 97 -8.69 3.95 -10.70
C ILE A 97 -8.60 2.66 -11.51
N ALA A 98 -9.31 2.57 -12.63
CA ALA A 98 -9.33 1.38 -13.48
C ALA A 98 -7.96 1.06 -14.08
N ASN A 99 -7.18 2.08 -14.45
CA ASN A 99 -5.88 1.90 -15.08
C ASN A 99 -4.72 1.75 -14.09
N SER A 100 -4.94 1.92 -12.79
CA SER A 100 -3.87 1.72 -11.81
C SER A 100 -3.67 0.25 -11.47
N ILE A 101 -2.43 -0.18 -11.37
CA ILE A 101 -2.07 -1.56 -10.98
C ILE A 101 -1.15 -1.46 -9.77
N PHE A 102 -1.51 -2.16 -8.69
CA PHE A 102 -0.61 -2.30 -7.55
C PHE A 102 0.48 -3.31 -7.83
N THR A 103 1.69 -2.97 -7.41
CA THR A 103 2.91 -3.73 -7.71
C THR A 103 3.54 -4.37 -6.48
N TYR A 104 3.15 -3.95 -5.27
CA TYR A 104 3.70 -4.46 -4.02
C TYR A 104 3.58 -5.99 -3.89
N SER A 105 2.46 -6.57 -4.30
CA SER A 105 2.20 -8.01 -4.15
C SER A 105 3.16 -8.85 -4.99
N ALA A 106 3.43 -8.44 -6.23
CA ALA A 106 4.40 -9.09 -7.10
C ALA A 106 5.83 -8.97 -6.55
N LYS A 107 6.18 -7.81 -5.98
CA LYS A 107 7.49 -7.61 -5.33
C LYS A 107 7.67 -8.45 -4.07
N LEU A 108 6.64 -8.58 -3.24
CA LEU A 108 6.67 -9.46 -2.07
C LEU A 108 6.78 -10.94 -2.46
N ALA A 109 6.11 -11.37 -3.53
CA ALA A 109 6.22 -12.73 -4.02
C ALA A 109 7.63 -13.06 -4.54
N ALA A 110 8.24 -12.13 -5.28
CA ALA A 110 9.63 -12.24 -5.71
C ALA A 110 10.58 -12.31 -4.49
N PHE A 111 10.41 -11.39 -3.53
CA PHE A 111 11.22 -11.37 -2.31
C PHE A 111 11.09 -12.68 -1.51
N SER A 112 9.87 -13.22 -1.37
CA SER A 112 9.67 -14.51 -0.70
C SER A 112 10.39 -15.66 -1.40
N THR A 113 10.44 -15.65 -2.74
CA THR A 113 11.11 -16.68 -3.53
C THR A 113 12.62 -16.60 -3.32
N ASP A 114 13.19 -15.39 -3.41
CA ASP A 114 14.62 -15.15 -3.24
C ASP A 114 15.09 -15.52 -1.83
N ILE A 115 14.31 -15.19 -0.80
CA ILE A 115 14.60 -15.56 0.58
C ILE A 115 14.59 -17.07 0.78
N ASN A 116 13.61 -17.79 0.24
CA ASN A 116 13.56 -19.25 0.38
C ASN A 116 14.74 -19.94 -0.34
N ASN A 117 15.15 -19.42 -1.50
CA ASN A 117 16.33 -19.88 -2.20
C ASN A 117 17.61 -19.64 -1.39
N LEU A 118 17.71 -18.46 -0.76
CA LEU A 118 18.85 -18.12 0.08
C LEU A 118 18.91 -18.94 1.36
N ILE A 119 17.78 -19.15 2.04
CA ILE A 119 17.68 -20.05 3.20
C ILE A 119 18.22 -21.44 2.83
N THR A 120 17.80 -21.99 1.70
CA THR A 120 18.26 -23.31 1.24
C THR A 120 19.78 -23.35 1.03
N GLN A 121 20.35 -22.32 0.38
CA GLN A 121 21.80 -22.21 0.16
C GLN A 121 22.57 -22.03 1.48
N TYR A 122 22.03 -21.22 2.38
CA TYR A 122 22.63 -20.94 3.68
C TYR A 122 22.64 -22.17 4.58
N ASP A 123 21.52 -22.89 4.66
CA ASP A 123 21.42 -24.13 5.44
C ASP A 123 22.41 -25.20 4.94
N ALA A 124 22.60 -25.32 3.62
CA ALA A 124 23.59 -26.22 3.04
C ALA A 124 25.02 -25.82 3.40
N ALA A 125 25.34 -24.52 3.37
CA ALA A 125 26.66 -24.01 3.75
C ALA A 125 26.95 -24.23 5.25
N ILE A 126 25.98 -23.97 6.13
CA ILE A 126 26.09 -24.22 7.57
C ILE A 126 26.29 -25.72 7.84
N ALA A 127 25.51 -26.60 7.22
CA ALA A 127 25.66 -28.03 7.37
C ALA A 127 27.06 -28.53 6.92
N SER A 128 27.61 -27.95 5.84
CA SER A 128 28.94 -28.30 5.33
C SER A 128 30.10 -27.79 6.19
N SER A 129 29.93 -26.64 6.85
CA SER A 129 30.96 -26.01 7.68
C SER A 129 30.99 -26.55 9.12
N GLY A 130 29.96 -27.29 9.53
CA GLY A 130 29.85 -27.81 10.89
C GLY A 130 29.59 -26.74 11.96
N VAL A 131 29.23 -25.52 11.54
CA VAL A 131 28.86 -24.43 12.45
C VAL A 131 27.53 -24.78 13.11
N THR A 132 27.48 -24.70 14.43
CA THR A 132 26.26 -24.90 15.22
C THR A 132 25.78 -23.57 15.78
N ASN A 133 24.48 -23.28 15.68
CA ASN A 133 23.82 -22.08 16.21
C ASN A 133 24.27 -20.76 15.56
N ASP A 134 24.34 -20.73 14.22
CA ASP A 134 24.63 -19.48 13.53
C ASP A 134 23.45 -18.48 13.69
N PRO A 135 23.68 -17.27 14.23
CA PRO A 135 22.62 -16.29 14.44
C PRO A 135 22.02 -15.76 13.13
N VAL A 136 22.76 -15.76 12.02
CA VAL A 136 22.24 -15.34 10.70
C VAL A 136 21.22 -16.35 10.20
N GLN A 137 21.42 -17.65 10.44
CA GLN A 137 20.45 -18.69 10.07
C GLN A 137 19.07 -18.41 10.68
N LEU A 138 19.02 -18.10 11.98
CA LEU A 138 17.78 -17.78 12.68
C LEU A 138 17.08 -16.53 12.11
N LEU A 139 17.86 -15.51 11.76
CA LEU A 139 17.33 -14.26 11.20
C LEU A 139 16.81 -14.48 9.77
N LEU A 140 17.49 -15.28 8.96
CA LEU A 140 17.03 -15.65 7.61
C LEU A 140 15.70 -16.40 7.65
N HIS A 141 15.58 -17.39 8.53
CA HIS A 141 14.36 -18.19 8.71
C HIS A 141 13.18 -17.39 9.26
N ALA A 142 13.41 -16.21 9.83
CA ALA A 142 12.34 -15.31 10.27
C ALA A 142 11.68 -14.52 9.12
N PHE A 143 12.36 -14.32 7.99
CA PHE A 143 11.84 -13.52 6.88
C PHE A 143 10.52 -14.03 6.28
N PRO A 144 10.34 -15.34 6.01
CA PRO A 144 9.08 -15.82 5.43
C PRO A 144 7.84 -15.40 6.24
N ALA A 145 7.90 -15.51 7.57
CA ALA A 145 6.81 -15.07 8.44
C ALA A 145 6.62 -13.54 8.42
N GLN A 146 7.72 -12.77 8.38
CA GLN A 146 7.66 -11.31 8.29
C GLN A 146 7.08 -10.83 6.95
N ILE A 147 7.46 -11.47 5.83
CA ILE A 147 6.93 -11.19 4.50
C ILE A 147 5.43 -11.50 4.45
N PHE A 148 5.00 -12.64 4.99
CA PHE A 148 3.59 -12.99 5.10
C PHE A 148 2.80 -11.96 5.93
N ASN A 149 3.33 -11.55 7.08
CA ASN A 149 2.70 -10.53 7.92
C ASN A 149 2.59 -9.18 7.20
N LEU A 150 3.61 -8.80 6.42
CA LEU A 150 3.57 -7.59 5.60
C LEU A 150 2.51 -7.68 4.50
N ALA A 151 2.43 -8.81 3.79
CA ALA A 151 1.42 -9.02 2.74
C ALA A 151 0.00 -8.87 3.31
N ASN A 152 -0.28 -9.47 4.46
CA ASN A 152 -1.55 -9.30 5.17
C ASN A 152 -1.79 -7.85 5.60
N ALA A 153 -0.74 -7.16 6.06
CA ALA A 153 -0.83 -5.77 6.48
C ALA A 153 -1.06 -4.80 5.31
N LEU A 154 -0.78 -5.19 4.07
CA LEU A 154 -1.00 -4.38 2.85
C LEU A 154 -2.27 -4.75 2.08
N ALA A 155 -2.93 -5.87 2.42
CA ALA A 155 -4.14 -6.33 1.73
C ALA A 155 -5.24 -5.25 1.66
N PHE A 156 -5.34 -4.43 2.71
CA PHE A 156 -6.32 -3.33 2.77
C PHE A 156 -6.19 -2.30 1.65
N LEU A 157 -5.03 -2.17 0.99
CA LEU A 157 -4.87 -1.24 -0.13
C LEU A 157 -5.85 -1.56 -1.25
N GLN A 158 -6.07 -2.86 -1.51
CA GLN A 158 -7.02 -3.31 -2.53
C GLN A 158 -8.47 -3.08 -2.09
N ASP A 159 -8.78 -3.31 -0.81
CA ASP A 159 -10.10 -3.04 -0.25
C ASP A 159 -10.43 -1.54 -0.30
N TYR A 160 -9.46 -0.70 0.06
CA TYR A 160 -9.57 0.76 -0.03
C TYR A 160 -9.77 1.21 -1.48
N LYS A 161 -8.98 0.69 -2.43
CA LYS A 161 -9.14 0.99 -3.86
C LYS A 161 -10.55 0.63 -4.36
N THR A 162 -11.07 -0.53 -3.94
CA THR A 162 -12.39 -1.02 -4.31
C THR A 162 -13.49 -0.11 -3.74
N ALA A 163 -13.42 0.22 -2.44
CA ALA A 163 -14.35 1.13 -1.80
C ALA A 163 -14.34 2.53 -2.44
N LEU A 164 -13.15 3.03 -2.82
CA LEU A 164 -13.02 4.29 -3.56
C LEU A 164 -13.67 4.20 -4.94
N ALA A 165 -13.46 3.11 -5.68
CA ALA A 165 -14.08 2.90 -6.98
C ALA A 165 -15.62 2.88 -6.90
N GLU A 166 -16.16 2.21 -5.88
CA GLU A 166 -17.60 2.15 -5.61
C GLU A 166 -18.18 3.54 -5.33
N ASP A 167 -17.55 4.32 -4.44
CA ASP A 167 -18.04 5.66 -4.08
C ASP A 167 -17.90 6.66 -5.24
N VAL A 168 -16.81 6.60 -6.03
CA VAL A 168 -16.66 7.39 -7.26
C VAL A 168 -17.75 7.04 -8.26
N SER A 169 -18.05 5.75 -8.44
CA SER A 169 -19.08 5.27 -9.36
C SER A 169 -20.49 5.69 -8.91
N ALA A 170 -20.77 5.63 -7.60
CA ALA A 170 -22.03 6.12 -7.03
C ALA A 170 -22.22 7.63 -7.29
N CYS A 171 -21.16 8.41 -7.10
CA CYS A 171 -21.14 9.83 -7.46
C CYS A 171 -21.36 10.05 -8.96
N LEU A 172 -20.76 9.22 -9.82
CA LEU A 172 -20.89 9.32 -11.27
C LEU A 172 -22.32 9.06 -11.73
N LEU A 173 -22.95 8.00 -11.21
CA LEU A 173 -24.35 7.68 -11.47
C LEU A 173 -25.30 8.79 -11.03
N TRP A 174 -25.05 9.36 -9.84
CA TRP A 174 -25.81 10.51 -9.36
C TRP A 174 -25.63 11.74 -10.25
N ALA A 175 -24.38 12.06 -10.61
CA ALA A 175 -24.01 13.23 -11.41
C ALA A 175 -24.59 13.23 -12.83
N GLY A 176 -24.69 12.04 -13.45
CA GLY A 176 -25.25 11.82 -14.78
C GLY A 176 -26.77 11.67 -14.83
N SER A 177 -27.46 11.64 -13.69
CA SER A 177 -28.92 11.65 -13.68
C SER A 177 -29.46 13.07 -13.96
N ASP A 178 -30.48 13.17 -14.83
CA ASP A 178 -31.05 14.43 -15.33
C ASP A 178 -31.28 15.46 -14.21
N LEU A 179 -30.50 16.55 -14.25
CA LEU A 179 -30.56 17.71 -13.36
C LEU A 179 -30.68 17.38 -11.85
N GLY A 180 -29.66 16.76 -11.28
CA GLY A 180 -29.47 16.71 -9.83
C GLY A 180 -30.35 15.67 -9.12
N ALA A 181 -30.45 14.47 -9.71
CA ALA A 181 -31.05 13.30 -9.10
C ALA A 181 -32.49 13.47 -8.64
N LYS A 182 -33.39 13.64 -9.62
CA LYS A 182 -34.81 13.35 -9.40
C LYS A 182 -34.98 11.84 -9.17
N GLY A 183 -34.73 11.37 -7.96
CA GLY A 183 -35.00 10.00 -7.49
C GLY A 183 -33.82 9.24 -6.91
N LEU A 184 -32.56 9.61 -7.22
CA LEU A 184 -31.38 9.01 -6.59
C LEU A 184 -30.97 9.88 -5.38
N GLY A 185 -30.87 9.27 -4.20
CA GLY A 185 -30.31 9.97 -3.04
C GLY A 185 -28.88 10.42 -3.33
N ILE A 186 -28.48 11.59 -2.83
CA ILE A 186 -27.07 12.03 -2.88
C ILE A 186 -26.19 10.95 -2.21
N PRO A 187 -25.14 10.44 -2.89
CA PRO A 187 -24.25 9.44 -2.32
C PRO A 187 -23.65 9.88 -0.98
N PRO A 188 -23.42 8.96 -0.02
CA PRO A 188 -22.98 9.30 1.33
C PRO A 188 -21.73 10.19 1.37
N ALA A 189 -20.68 9.86 0.62
CA ALA A 189 -19.43 10.64 0.58
C ALA A 189 -19.66 12.08 0.06
N LEU A 190 -20.46 12.22 -0.98
CA LEU A 190 -20.80 13.54 -1.54
C LEU A 190 -21.69 14.35 -0.61
N LYS A 191 -22.64 13.69 0.07
CA LYS A 191 -23.53 14.30 1.06
C LYS A 191 -22.73 14.84 2.24
N GLU A 192 -21.82 14.06 2.79
CA GLU A 192 -20.92 14.48 3.87
C GLU A 192 -20.10 15.71 3.45
N PHE A 193 -19.51 15.65 2.25
CA PHE A 193 -18.73 16.75 1.68
C PHE A 193 -19.54 18.02 1.50
N GLN A 194 -20.79 17.92 1.02
CA GLN A 194 -21.69 19.05 0.86
C GLN A 194 -21.95 19.80 2.18
N PHE A 195 -22.11 19.08 3.29
CA PHE A 195 -22.47 19.69 4.58
C PHE A 195 -21.27 20.17 5.40
N THR A 196 -20.12 19.49 5.29
CA THR A 196 -18.97 19.74 6.16
C THR A 196 -17.80 20.39 5.44
N GLY A 197 -17.80 20.41 4.10
CA GLY A 197 -16.64 20.76 3.28
C GLY A 197 -15.53 19.69 3.29
N HIS A 198 -15.79 18.55 3.94
CA HIS A 198 -14.85 17.46 4.11
C HIS A 198 -15.55 16.10 3.94
N SER A 199 -14.76 15.07 3.67
CA SER A 199 -15.23 13.68 3.71
C SER A 199 -14.16 12.83 4.38
N ASP A 200 -14.50 11.58 4.69
CA ASP A 200 -13.51 10.58 5.07
C ASP A 200 -12.31 10.55 4.11
N TYR A 201 -12.53 10.76 2.81
CA TYR A 201 -11.47 10.83 1.80
C TYR A 201 -10.52 12.02 1.98
N THR A 202 -10.99 13.15 2.51
CA THR A 202 -10.14 14.29 2.85
C THR A 202 -9.16 13.93 3.97
N ILE A 203 -9.63 13.21 4.99
CA ILE A 203 -8.78 12.72 6.09
C ILE A 203 -7.83 11.62 5.60
N ASN A 204 -8.34 10.69 4.78
CA ASN A 204 -7.57 9.59 4.21
C ASN A 204 -6.39 10.07 3.37
N THR A 205 -6.55 11.18 2.64
CA THR A 205 -5.45 11.85 1.91
C THR A 205 -4.28 12.15 2.85
N GLY A 206 -4.55 12.72 4.04
CA GLY A 206 -3.51 13.01 5.02
C GLY A 206 -2.83 11.76 5.60
N ILE A 207 -3.58 10.66 5.78
CA ILE A 207 -3.03 9.39 6.26
C ILE A 207 -2.13 8.74 5.20
N LEU A 208 -2.58 8.68 3.94
CA LEU A 208 -1.81 8.12 2.83
C LEU A 208 -0.51 8.92 2.61
N GLN A 209 -0.57 10.25 2.70
CA GLN A 209 0.60 11.13 2.60
C GLN A 209 1.68 10.81 3.63
N GLN A 210 1.31 10.45 4.87
CA GLN A 210 2.30 10.11 5.90
C GLN A 210 3.14 8.91 5.48
N PHE A 211 2.52 7.88 4.88
CA PHE A 211 3.24 6.71 4.39
C PHE A 211 4.12 7.05 3.17
N THR A 212 3.65 7.89 2.24
CA THR A 212 4.43 8.24 1.05
C THR A 212 5.68 9.05 1.35
N THR A 213 5.72 9.73 2.49
CA THR A 213 6.90 10.48 2.95
C THR A 213 7.82 9.66 3.88
N LEU A 214 7.41 8.45 4.28
CA LEU A 214 8.19 7.62 5.18
C LEU A 214 9.54 7.24 4.54
N GLN A 215 10.62 7.43 5.29
CA GLN A 215 11.96 7.00 4.91
C GLN A 215 12.40 5.92 5.89
N LEU A 216 12.69 4.71 5.39
CA LEU A 216 13.29 3.64 6.16
C LEU A 216 14.76 3.51 5.75
N SER A 217 15.66 3.65 6.73
CA SER A 217 17.13 3.65 6.57
C SER A 217 17.75 2.26 6.59
#